data_AF-A0A8J4RY28-F1
#
_entry.id   AF-A0A8J4RY28-F1
#
_cell.length_a   1.000
_cell.length_b   1.000
_cell.length_c   1.000
_cell.angle_alpha   90.00
_cell.angle_beta   90.00
_cell.angle_gamma   90.00
#
_symmetry.space_group_name_H-M   'P 1'
#
loop_
_entity.id
_entity.type
_entity.pdbx_description
1 polymer ?
#
loop_
_entity_poly.entity_id
_entity_poly.type
_entity_poly.pdbx_seq_one_letter_code
_entity_poly.pdbx_strand_id
1 'polypeptide(L)'
;MMESEHHEEMEELRGQDTEEDYEGGSKRRLFRFKPRFDVVLVREVICSFPWAAGYGRTRSAWMNVAQRVQAELEDMGSLSFSKGAALDHAIVKRRVDMLLDAFRKNEMSGLRGSGTPEDFDMRNKLLAILLRVRKLRLEERRVEVEEQRLAWEKQRSSQDVRERQALLEVLRTQGSLITELLTNLRKQ
;
A
#
# COMPACT_ATOMS: atom_id res chain seq x y z
N MET A 1 -62.80 12.78 51.33
CA MET A 1 -62.77 13.87 50.33
C MET A 1 -61.41 14.50 50.41
N MET A 2 -60.82 14.73 49.22
CA MET A 2 -59.49 15.27 48.90
C MET A 2 -58.37 14.24 49.11
N GLU A 3 -57.84 13.58 48.07
CA GLU A 3 -56.98 14.14 46.99
C GLU A 3 -55.72 14.78 47.60
N SER A 4 -54.48 14.60 47.17
CA SER A 4 -53.79 13.89 46.09
C SER A 4 -52.31 14.30 46.25
N GLU A 5 -51.37 13.40 45.96
CA GLU A 5 -50.08 13.67 45.30
C GLU A 5 -49.29 14.96 45.68
N HIS A 6 -48.12 14.77 46.31
CA HIS A 6 -46.92 15.53 45.93
C HIS A 6 -45.67 14.67 46.21
N HIS A 7 -45.41 13.77 45.25
CA HIS A 7 -44.13 13.14 45.05
C HIS A 7 -43.50 13.79 43.82
N GLU A 8 -42.90 14.98 43.98
CA GLU A 8 -42.20 15.69 42.92
C GLU A 8 -41.31 16.76 43.55
N GLU A 9 -40.01 16.48 43.66
CA GLU A 9 -38.90 17.45 43.64
C GLU A 9 -37.58 16.68 43.81
N MET A 10 -37.26 15.85 42.82
CA MET A 10 -35.92 15.26 42.66
C MET A 10 -35.58 15.25 41.17
N GLU A 11 -35.53 16.42 40.55
CA GLU A 11 -34.76 16.71 39.33
C GLU A 11 -34.72 18.21 39.10
N GLU A 12 -33.61 18.89 39.45
CA GLU A 12 -32.97 19.85 38.54
C GLU A 12 -31.63 20.36 39.09
N LEU A 13 -30.71 20.62 38.15
CA LEU A 13 -29.45 21.35 38.29
C LEU A 13 -28.22 20.56 38.78
N ARG A 14 -27.95 19.52 37.97
CA ARG A 14 -26.68 19.31 37.28
C ARG A 14 -25.85 20.61 37.10
N GLY A 15 -24.78 20.75 37.88
CA GLY A 15 -23.81 21.84 37.66
C GLY A 15 -22.77 21.97 38.77
N GLN A 16 -21.74 21.14 38.73
CA GLN A 16 -20.33 21.49 38.97
C GLN A 16 -19.52 20.20 39.03
N ASP A 17 -19.10 19.71 37.86
CA ASP A 17 -17.93 18.85 37.78
C ASP A 17 -16.73 19.74 38.11
N THR A 18 -16.37 19.80 39.40
CA THR A 18 -15.06 20.25 39.83
C THR A 18 -14.03 19.32 39.20
N GLU A 19 -13.25 19.86 38.25
CA GLU A 19 -12.03 19.21 37.76
C GLU A 19 -11.08 19.00 38.93
N GLU A 20 -11.15 17.82 39.55
CA GLU A 20 -10.10 17.34 40.44
C GLU A 20 -8.92 16.88 39.57
N ASP A 21 -7.95 17.78 39.43
CA ASP A 21 -6.59 17.50 38.97
C ASP A 21 -5.93 16.46 39.89
N TYR A 22 -6.18 15.18 39.63
CA TYR A 22 -5.32 14.11 40.12
C TYR A 22 -4.05 14.07 39.27
N GLU A 23 -3.00 14.71 39.79
CA GLU A 23 -1.60 14.48 39.41
C GLU A 23 -1.21 13.01 39.68
N GLY A 24 -1.60 12.12 38.77
CA GLY A 24 -1.28 10.70 38.80
C GLY A 24 -0.25 10.35 37.73
N GLY A 25 1.04 10.38 38.09
CA GLY A 25 2.18 9.77 37.41
C GLY A 25 2.14 9.73 35.87
N SER A 26 2.83 10.67 35.22
CA SER A 26 2.98 10.73 33.75
C SER A 26 3.58 9.45 33.15
N LYS A 27 2.73 8.43 32.96
CA LYS A 27 2.98 7.33 32.04
C LYS A 27 3.18 7.98 30.67
N ARG A 28 4.39 7.85 30.10
CA ARG A 28 4.70 8.32 28.74
C ARG A 28 3.53 7.96 27.82
N ARG A 29 2.76 8.96 27.37
CA ARG A 29 1.61 8.72 26.49
C ARG A 29 2.16 8.09 25.21
N LEU A 30 1.83 6.82 25.01
CA LEU A 30 2.18 6.11 23.79
C LEU A 30 1.61 6.87 22.59
N PHE A 31 2.42 7.02 21.54
CA PHE A 31 1.98 7.64 20.30
C PHE A 31 0.72 6.95 19.78
N ARG A 32 -0.31 7.74 19.45
CA ARG A 32 -1.58 7.25 18.89
C ARG A 32 -1.93 8.05 17.65
N PHE A 33 -2.26 7.35 16.58
CA PHE A 33 -2.75 7.98 15.36
C PHE A 33 -4.08 8.71 15.59
N LYS A 34 -4.08 9.99 15.23
CA LYS A 34 -5.26 10.85 15.13
C LYS A 34 -5.62 11.05 13.65
N PRO A 35 -6.86 11.45 13.30
CA PRO A 35 -7.26 11.74 11.92
C PRO A 35 -6.30 12.68 11.18
N ARG A 36 -5.87 13.78 11.82
CA ARG A 36 -4.83 14.68 11.27
C ARG A 36 -3.50 13.99 10.94
N PHE A 37 -3.10 12.99 11.73
CA PHE A 37 -1.88 12.20 11.47
C PHE A 37 -2.10 11.18 10.35
N ASP A 38 -3.32 10.64 10.24
CA ASP A 38 -3.70 9.77 9.12
C ASP A 38 -3.62 10.55 7.79
N VAL A 39 -4.00 11.84 7.76
CA VAL A 39 -3.88 12.69 6.57
C VAL A 39 -2.43 12.74 6.08
N VAL A 40 -1.49 13.10 6.97
CA VAL A 40 -0.05 13.12 6.67
C VAL A 40 0.44 11.76 6.20
N LEU A 41 0.11 10.72 6.96
CA LEU A 41 0.48 9.34 6.65
C LEU A 41 0.03 8.92 5.26
N VAL A 42 -1.24 9.10 4.94
CA VAL A 42 -1.81 8.64 3.67
C VAL A 42 -1.22 9.46 2.51
N ARG A 43 -0.99 10.76 2.69
CA ARG A 43 -0.33 11.60 1.69
C ARG A 43 1.08 11.11 1.37
N GLU A 44 1.88 10.84 2.40
CA GLU A 44 3.23 10.30 2.23
C GLU A 44 3.24 8.92 1.55
N VAL A 45 2.26 8.09 1.87
CA VAL A 45 2.11 6.76 1.25
C VAL A 45 1.70 6.87 -0.23
N ILE A 46 0.86 7.83 -0.59
CA ILE A 46 0.52 8.10 -2.00
C ILE A 46 1.76 8.54 -2.77
N CYS A 47 2.52 9.50 -2.24
CA CYS A 47 3.70 10.06 -2.91
C CYS A 47 4.82 9.03 -3.09
N SER A 48 5.11 8.25 -2.05
CA SER A 48 6.23 7.30 -2.06
C SER A 48 5.88 5.90 -2.55
N PHE A 49 4.59 5.55 -2.51
CA PHE A 49 4.01 4.29 -2.96
C PHE A 49 4.88 3.05 -2.64
N PRO A 50 5.01 2.67 -1.35
CA PRO A 50 5.97 1.67 -0.89
C PRO A 50 5.76 0.26 -1.46
N TRP A 51 4.56 -0.06 -1.96
CA TRP A 51 4.28 -1.34 -2.65
C TRP A 51 4.97 -1.46 -4.02
N ALA A 52 5.40 -0.35 -4.63
CA ALA A 52 6.15 -0.43 -5.89
C ALA A 52 7.61 -0.85 -5.68
N ALA A 53 8.12 -0.84 -4.44
CA ALA A 53 9.50 -1.20 -4.17
C ALA A 53 9.83 -2.59 -4.75
N GLY A 54 10.98 -2.69 -5.42
CA GLY A 54 11.48 -3.96 -5.95
C GLY A 54 11.71 -5.01 -4.86
N TYR A 55 11.92 -6.26 -5.28
CA TYR A 55 12.15 -7.39 -4.37
C TYR A 55 13.19 -7.04 -3.29
N GLY A 56 12.88 -7.38 -2.03
CA GLY A 56 13.74 -7.09 -0.87
C GLY A 56 13.76 -5.63 -0.37
N ARG A 57 13.16 -4.66 -1.10
CA ARG A 57 13.21 -3.23 -0.76
C ARG A 57 11.94 -2.67 -0.12
N THR A 58 10.90 -3.49 0.05
CA THR A 58 9.64 -3.03 0.64
C THR A 58 9.83 -2.52 2.06
N ARG A 59 10.67 -3.17 2.87
CA ARG A 59 10.95 -2.74 4.25
C ARG A 59 11.55 -1.34 4.31
N SER A 60 12.59 -1.08 3.51
CA SER A 60 13.24 0.24 3.47
C SER A 60 12.30 1.32 2.92
N ALA A 61 11.43 0.99 1.96
CA ALA A 61 10.42 1.92 1.48
C ALA A 61 9.45 2.35 2.61
N TRP A 62 8.98 1.41 3.44
CA TRP A 62 8.16 1.73 4.61
C TRP A 62 8.94 2.49 5.70
N MET A 63 10.23 2.21 5.88
CA MET A 63 11.08 2.99 6.79
C MET A 63 11.17 4.45 6.34
N ASN A 64 11.35 4.70 5.05
CA ASN A 64 11.37 6.05 4.50
C ASN A 64 10.03 6.78 4.68
N VAL A 65 8.90 6.09 4.55
CA VAL A 65 7.57 6.65 4.87
C VAL A 65 7.51 7.06 6.33
N ALA A 66 7.90 6.18 7.24
CA ALA A 66 7.84 6.46 8.68
C ALA A 66 8.72 7.65 9.06
N GLN A 67 9.92 7.76 8.48
CA GLN A 67 10.81 8.90 8.67
C GLN A 67 10.20 10.22 8.18
N ARG A 68 9.61 10.25 6.98
CA ARG A 68 8.97 11.46 6.45
C ARG A 68 7.75 11.88 7.25
N VAL A 69 6.91 10.93 7.63
CA VAL A 69 5.75 11.19 8.50
C VAL A 69 6.22 11.73 9.84
N GLN A 70 7.26 11.15 10.45
CA GLN A 70 7.82 11.67 11.69
C GLN A 70 8.30 13.11 11.54
N ALA A 71 9.13 13.39 10.53
CA ALA A 71 9.70 14.73 10.31
C ALA A 71 8.61 15.79 10.13
N GLU A 72 7.55 15.48 9.39
CA GLU A 72 6.44 16.42 9.19
C GLU A 72 5.58 16.61 10.43
N LEU A 73 5.36 15.55 11.22
CA LEU A 73 4.63 15.67 12.48
C LEU A 73 5.41 16.49 13.53
N GLU A 74 6.74 16.44 13.49
CA GLU A 74 7.64 17.29 14.26
C GLU A 74 7.59 18.75 13.79
N ASP A 75 7.64 19.00 12.49
CA ASP A 75 7.58 20.34 11.89
C ASP A 75 6.25 21.06 12.18
N MET A 76 5.13 20.33 12.15
CA MET A 76 3.82 20.87 12.53
C MET A 76 3.66 21.09 14.05
N GLY A 77 4.70 20.90 14.86
CA GLY A 77 4.67 21.03 16.32
C GLY A 77 3.72 20.06 17.02
N SER A 78 3.24 19.05 16.30
CA SER A 78 2.19 18.15 16.77
C SER A 78 2.69 17.09 17.73
N LEU A 79 3.97 16.72 17.61
CA LEU A 79 4.68 15.73 18.41
C LEU A 79 6.17 16.07 18.44
N SER A 80 6.82 15.83 19.57
CA SER A 80 8.28 15.77 19.63
C SER A 80 8.68 14.33 19.89
N PHE A 81 9.36 13.70 18.94
CA PHE A 81 9.96 12.40 19.20
C PHE A 81 11.32 12.64 19.84
N SER A 82 11.54 12.08 21.04
CA SER A 82 12.85 12.15 21.69
C SER A 82 13.92 11.55 20.79
N LYS A 83 15.14 12.10 20.83
CA LYS A 83 16.30 11.58 20.08
C LYS A 83 16.44 10.06 20.30
N GLY A 84 16.22 9.26 19.26
CA GLY A 84 16.25 7.78 19.31
C GLY A 84 14.88 7.07 19.35
N ALA A 85 13.77 7.79 19.52
CA ALA A 85 12.42 7.23 19.43
C ALA A 85 11.87 7.42 18.01
N ALA A 86 12.34 6.62 17.06
CA ALA A 86 11.84 6.67 15.68
C ALA A 86 10.42 6.07 15.58
N LEU A 87 9.58 6.66 14.73
CA LEU A 87 8.30 6.07 14.36
C LEU A 87 8.54 4.74 13.63
N ASP A 88 8.01 3.65 14.18
CA ASP A 88 8.23 2.33 13.60
C ASP A 88 7.46 2.15 12.28
N HIS A 89 8.19 1.81 11.21
CA HIS A 89 7.65 1.44 9.91
C HIS A 89 6.59 0.33 9.95
N ALA A 90 6.69 -0.62 10.88
CA ALA A 90 5.70 -1.69 11.03
C ALA A 90 4.37 -1.14 11.56
N ILE A 91 4.41 -0.18 12.49
CA ILE A 91 3.24 0.51 13.04
C ILE A 91 2.58 1.37 11.96
N VAL A 92 3.38 2.12 11.21
CA VAL A 92 2.94 2.93 10.05
C VAL A 92 2.23 2.07 9.01
N LYS A 93 2.87 0.98 8.57
CA LYS A 93 2.27 0.05 7.61
C LYS A 93 0.96 -0.53 8.15
N ARG A 94 0.94 -1.01 9.39
CA ARG A 94 -0.26 -1.58 10.01
C ARG A 94 -1.40 -0.56 10.05
N ARG A 95 -1.10 0.71 10.37
CA ARG A 95 -2.10 1.78 10.39
C ARG A 95 -2.71 2.00 9.01
N VAL A 96 -1.89 2.03 7.95
CA VAL A 96 -2.37 2.13 6.57
C VAL A 96 -3.26 0.94 6.20
N ASP A 97 -2.84 -0.28 6.52
CA ASP A 97 -3.61 -1.49 6.24
C ASP A 97 -4.99 -1.43 6.94
N MET A 98 -5.04 -1.00 8.21
CA MET A 98 -6.29 -0.79 8.96
C MET A 98 -7.19 0.28 8.32
N LEU A 99 -6.62 1.42 7.93
CA LEU A 99 -7.38 2.51 7.30
C LEU A 99 -7.98 2.07 5.97
N LEU A 100 -7.19 1.39 5.14
CA LEU A 100 -7.66 0.87 3.85
C LEU A 100 -8.75 -0.19 4.03
N ASP A 101 -8.67 -1.02 5.07
CA ASP A 101 -9.67 -2.05 5.35
C ASP A 101 -10.99 -1.45 5.86
N ALA A 102 -10.92 -0.57 6.86
CA ALA A 102 -12.08 0.15 7.37
C ALA A 102 -12.77 0.98 6.29
N PHE A 103 -11.99 1.65 5.43
CA PHE A 103 -12.54 2.44 4.33
C PHE A 103 -13.26 1.56 3.30
N ARG A 104 -12.69 0.40 2.95
CA ARG A 104 -13.33 -0.57 2.03
C ARG A 104 -14.64 -1.12 2.58
N LYS A 105 -14.73 -1.31 3.90
CA LYS A 105 -15.94 -1.80 4.59
C LYS A 105 -16.93 -0.70 4.97
N ASN A 106 -16.60 0.56 4.69
CA ASN A 106 -17.36 1.72 5.14
C ASN A 106 -17.50 1.82 6.69
N GLU A 107 -16.51 1.31 7.43
CA GLU A 107 -16.47 1.22 8.90
C GLU A 107 -15.56 2.30 9.52
N MET A 108 -15.46 3.47 8.88
CA MET A 108 -14.55 4.55 9.32
C MET A 108 -14.94 5.17 10.67
N SER A 109 -16.17 4.93 11.15
CA SER A 109 -16.66 5.35 12.47
C SER A 109 -15.83 4.77 13.61
N GLY A 110 -15.44 3.49 13.53
CA GLY A 110 -14.62 2.83 14.55
C GLY A 110 -13.18 3.35 14.66
N LEU A 111 -12.73 4.13 13.68
CA LEU A 111 -11.41 4.78 13.66
C LEU A 111 -11.51 6.30 13.90
N ARG A 112 -12.69 6.83 14.24
CA ARG A 112 -12.82 8.23 14.66
C ARG A 112 -12.17 8.40 16.03
N GLY A 113 -11.29 9.38 16.13
CA GLY A 113 -10.72 9.86 17.39
C GLY A 113 -10.92 11.37 17.46
N SER A 114 -10.30 12.04 18.44
CA SER A 114 -10.26 13.50 18.46
C SER A 114 -9.65 14.05 17.16
N GLY A 115 -10.39 14.90 16.45
CA GLY A 115 -10.04 15.51 15.17
C GLY A 115 -11.19 16.39 14.65
N THR A 116 -10.92 17.23 13.66
CA THR A 116 -11.94 18.12 13.09
C THR A 116 -12.70 17.43 11.95
N PRO A 117 -13.93 17.87 11.59
CA PRO A 117 -14.65 17.41 10.40
C PRO A 117 -13.77 17.40 9.13
N GLU A 118 -12.97 18.45 8.95
CA GLU A 118 -12.09 18.63 7.81
C GLU A 118 -10.99 17.57 7.76
N ASP A 119 -10.42 17.19 8.91
CA ASP A 119 -9.42 16.11 8.99
C ASP A 119 -10.02 14.77 8.54
N PHE A 120 -11.26 14.47 8.97
CA PHE A 120 -11.93 13.23 8.59
C PHE A 120 -12.22 13.19 7.08
N ASP A 121 -12.71 14.30 6.54
CA ASP A 121 -13.04 14.42 5.12
C ASP A 121 -11.78 14.34 4.25
N MET A 122 -10.71 15.04 4.64
CA MET A 122 -9.44 14.98 3.93
C MET A 122 -8.85 13.57 3.96
N ARG A 123 -8.86 12.91 5.13
CA ARG A 123 -8.42 11.51 5.26
C ARG A 123 -9.22 10.60 4.32
N ASN A 124 -10.53 10.73 4.28
CA ASN A 124 -11.38 9.89 3.43
C ASN A 124 -11.13 10.15 1.93
N LYS A 125 -10.98 11.41 1.52
CA LYS A 125 -10.61 11.78 0.14
C LYS A 125 -9.26 11.16 -0.25
N LEU A 126 -8.25 11.27 0.62
CA LEU A 126 -6.93 10.68 0.38
C LEU A 126 -6.98 9.15 0.32
N LEU A 127 -7.78 8.48 1.16
CA LEU A 127 -7.94 7.02 1.11
C LEU A 127 -8.59 6.56 -0.21
N ALA A 128 -9.56 7.30 -0.72
CA ALA A 128 -10.13 7.04 -2.05
C ALA A 128 -9.07 7.16 -3.16
N ILE A 129 -8.25 8.21 -3.12
CA ILE A 129 -7.13 8.40 -4.06
C ILE A 129 -6.13 7.25 -3.94
N LEU A 130 -5.72 6.90 -2.72
CA LEU A 130 -4.74 5.84 -2.47
C LEU A 130 -5.23 4.49 -3.01
N LEU A 131 -6.50 4.12 -2.77
CA LEU A 131 -7.08 2.90 -3.34
C LEU A 131 -7.06 2.91 -4.86
N ARG A 132 -7.40 4.04 -5.48
CA ARG A 132 -7.39 4.18 -6.94
C ARG A 132 -5.98 4.03 -7.50
N VAL A 133 -5.00 4.77 -6.95
CA VAL A 133 -3.59 4.70 -7.35
C VAL A 133 -3.04 3.29 -7.17
N ARG A 134 -3.35 2.64 -6.04
CA ARG A 134 -2.93 1.26 -5.78
C ARG A 134 -3.49 0.28 -6.79
N LYS A 135 -4.77 0.40 -7.15
CA LYS A 135 -5.40 -0.44 -8.18
C LYS A 135 -4.72 -0.25 -9.54
N LEU A 136 -4.52 1.00 -9.97
CA LEU A 136 -3.90 1.32 -11.26
C LEU A 136 -2.48 0.74 -11.36
N ARG A 137 -1.62 1.00 -10.37
CA ARG A 137 -0.23 0.53 -10.40
C ARG A 137 -0.07 -0.99 -10.33
N LEU A 138 -1.00 -1.67 -9.64
CA LEU A 138 -1.01 -3.13 -9.64
C LEU A 138 -1.40 -3.67 -11.01
N GLU A 139 -2.35 -3.02 -11.69
CA GLU A 139 -2.76 -3.43 -13.04
C GLU A 139 -1.67 -3.15 -14.08
N GLU A 140 -1.03 -1.98 -14.04
CA GLU A 140 0.12 -1.64 -14.87
C GLU A 140 1.23 -2.70 -14.77
N ARG A 141 1.58 -3.09 -13.54
CA ARG A 141 2.56 -4.17 -13.31
C ARG A 141 2.12 -5.51 -13.87
N ARG A 142 0.82 -5.83 -13.80
CA ARG A 142 0.30 -7.10 -14.35
C ARG A 142 0.43 -7.11 -15.88
N VAL A 143 0.08 -6.01 -16.51
CA VAL A 143 0.22 -5.82 -17.97
C VAL A 143 1.69 -5.93 -18.37
N GLU A 144 2.61 -5.24 -17.69
CA GLU A 144 4.06 -5.33 -17.98
C GLU A 144 4.57 -6.78 -17.91
N VAL A 145 4.15 -7.55 -16.91
CA VAL A 145 4.55 -8.95 -16.76
C VAL A 145 3.98 -9.82 -17.88
N GLU A 146 2.75 -9.57 -18.31
CA GLU A 146 2.11 -10.29 -19.40
C GLU A 146 2.77 -9.97 -20.76
N GLU A 147 3.07 -8.70 -21.02
CA GLU A 147 3.81 -8.27 -22.21
C GLU A 147 5.20 -8.93 -22.29
N GLN A 148 5.92 -8.99 -21.17
CA GLN A 148 7.21 -9.68 -21.11
C GLN A 148 7.09 -11.18 -21.41
N ARG A 149 6.02 -11.84 -20.93
CA ARG A 149 5.76 -13.25 -21.24
C ARG A 149 5.49 -13.47 -22.71
N LEU A 150 4.64 -12.64 -23.31
CA LEU A 150 4.32 -12.70 -24.74
C LEU A 150 5.56 -12.44 -25.60
N ALA A 151 6.40 -11.47 -25.21
CA ALA A 151 7.67 -11.20 -25.89
C ALA A 151 8.61 -12.41 -25.83
N TRP A 152 8.73 -13.03 -24.66
CA TRP A 152 9.52 -14.25 -24.48
C TRP A 152 9.01 -15.43 -25.33
N GLU A 153 7.70 -15.65 -25.37
CA GLU A 153 7.07 -16.70 -26.17
C GLU A 153 7.26 -16.47 -27.68
N LYS A 154 7.11 -15.23 -28.14
CA LYS A 154 7.40 -14.84 -29.52
C LYS A 154 8.87 -15.08 -29.88
N GLN A 155 9.79 -14.75 -28.98
CA GLN A 155 11.22 -14.99 -29.19
C GLN A 155 11.53 -16.49 -29.28
N ARG A 156 10.97 -17.30 -28.37
CA ARG A 156 11.13 -18.75 -28.35
C ARG A 156 10.58 -19.41 -29.62
N SER A 157 9.35 -19.09 -30.02
CA SER A 157 8.78 -19.60 -31.27
C SER A 157 9.60 -19.20 -32.50
N SER A 158 10.11 -17.97 -32.54
CA SER A 158 11.00 -17.50 -33.62
C SER A 158 12.36 -18.23 -33.62
N GLN A 159 12.83 -18.67 -32.45
CA GLN A 159 14.01 -19.51 -32.34
C GLN A 159 13.73 -20.94 -32.85
N ASP A 160 12.62 -21.54 -32.43
CA ASP A 160 12.20 -22.88 -32.90
C ASP A 160 12.05 -22.94 -34.43
N VAL A 161 11.49 -21.88 -35.04
CA VAL A 161 11.38 -21.77 -36.51
C VAL A 161 12.77 -21.71 -37.15
N ARG A 162 13.68 -20.89 -36.60
CA ARG A 162 15.06 -20.78 -37.11
C ARG A 162 15.81 -22.11 -36.99
N GLU A 163 15.68 -22.81 -35.88
CA GLU A 163 16.30 -24.12 -35.66
C GLU A 163 15.77 -25.16 -36.65
N ARG A 164 14.46 -25.23 -36.86
CA ARG A 164 13.85 -26.12 -37.88
C ARG A 164 14.35 -25.80 -39.29
N GLN A 165 14.47 -24.52 -39.62
CA GLN A 165 14.92 -24.10 -40.94
C GLN A 165 16.40 -24.44 -41.18
N ALA A 166 17.26 -24.26 -40.16
CA ALA A 166 18.65 -24.68 -40.21
C ALA A 166 18.80 -26.20 -40.40
N LEU A 167 17.98 -27.00 -39.71
CA LEU A 167 17.98 -28.46 -39.89
C LEU A 167 17.59 -28.88 -41.32
N LEU A 168 16.56 -28.23 -41.89
CA LEU A 168 16.15 -28.50 -43.28
C LEU A 168 17.23 -28.13 -44.29
N GLU A 169 17.99 -27.06 -44.04
CA GLU A 169 19.12 -26.66 -44.88
C GLU A 169 20.25 -27.70 -44.86
N VAL A 170 20.60 -28.23 -43.68
CA VAL A 170 21.56 -29.33 -43.55
C VAL A 170 21.10 -30.57 -44.32
N LEU A 171 19.83 -30.97 -44.18
CA LEU A 171 19.30 -32.13 -44.91
C LEU A 171 19.31 -31.91 -46.43
N ARG A 172 18.99 -30.68 -46.89
CA ARG A 172 19.04 -30.33 -48.32
C ARG A 172 20.47 -30.42 -48.86
N THR A 173 21.46 -29.91 -48.13
CA THR A 173 22.88 -29.96 -48.56
C THR A 173 23.42 -31.39 -48.59
N GLN A 174 23.11 -32.20 -47.58
CA GLN A 174 23.46 -33.62 -47.56
C GLN A 174 22.82 -34.38 -48.72
N GLY A 175 21.53 -34.13 -48.99
CA GLY A 175 20.83 -34.73 -50.14
C GLY A 175 21.49 -34.40 -51.47
N SER A 176 21.90 -33.14 -51.68
CA SER A 176 22.63 -32.70 -52.88
C SER A 176 23.95 -33.46 -53.04
N LEU A 177 24.73 -33.56 -51.98
CA LEU A 177 26.02 -34.27 -51.99
C LEU A 177 25.85 -35.75 -52.34
N ILE A 178 24.86 -36.42 -51.76
CA ILE A 178 24.56 -37.83 -52.07
C ILE A 178 24.21 -37.99 -53.55
N THR A 179 23.38 -37.10 -54.10
CA THR A 179 23.03 -37.16 -55.53
C THR A 179 24.24 -36.95 -56.43
N GLU A 180 25.15 -36.02 -56.11
CA GLU A 180 26.39 -35.82 -56.86
C GLU A 180 27.29 -37.06 -56.84
N LEU A 181 27.49 -37.67 -55.67
CA LEU A 181 28.30 -38.89 -55.53
C LEU A 181 27.74 -40.05 -56.38
N LEU A 182 26.42 -40.25 -56.33
CA LEU A 182 25.76 -41.29 -57.15
C LEU A 182 25.91 -41.02 -58.65
N THR A 183 25.84 -39.76 -59.09
CA THR A 183 26.02 -39.43 -60.51
C THR A 183 27.44 -39.66 -60.99
N ASN A 184 28.45 -39.40 -60.16
CA ASN A 184 29.85 -39.63 -60.52
C ASN A 184 30.19 -41.13 -60.57
N LEU A 185 29.66 -41.93 -59.64
CA LEU A 185 29.82 -43.39 -59.66
C LEU A 185 29.19 -44.03 -60.90
N ARG A 186 28.08 -43.49 -61.42
CA ARG A 186 27.43 -44.01 -62.64
C ARG A 186 28.21 -43.69 -63.93
N LYS A 187 29.15 -42.73 -63.90
CA LYS A 187 29.95 -42.31 -65.07
C LYS A 187 31.26 -43.07 -65.22
N GLN A 188 31.62 -43.93 -64.26
CA GLN A 188 32.77 -44.85 -64.33
C GLN A 188 32.33 -46.20 -64.89
#